data_AF-A0A933J3H6-F1
#
_entry.id   AF-A0A933J3H6-F1
#
_cell.length_a   1.000
_cell.length_b   1.000
_cell.length_c   1.000
_cell.angle_alpha   90.00
_cell.angle_beta   90.00
_cell.angle_gamma   90.00
#
_symmetry.space_group_name_H-M   'P 1'
#
loop_
_entity.id
_entity.type
_entity.pdbx_description
1 polymer ?
#
loop_
_entity_poly.entity_id
_entity_poly.type
_entity_poly.pdbx_seq_one_letter_code
_entity_poly.pdbx_strand_id
1 'polypeptide(L)'
;MTRDKRLALFKRDLQALMPEEDAIVIFNLAHDEDAFAQFSHLGPGEPLLCEVSNRSEGLNAPRLNVQQVAQLRALGYAIPSPHHQANPHKEYPQGGDLGALAEETEQIFRSVFGAPEDYEVESSGVMW
;
A
#
# COMPACT_ATOMS: atom_id res chain seq x y z
N MET A 1 -10.97 -14.04 -3.63
CA MET A 1 -11.01 -13.25 -4.89
C MET A 1 -9.93 -13.78 -5.81
N THR A 2 -10.03 -13.60 -7.13
CA THR A 2 -8.95 -14.01 -8.06
C THR A 2 -7.90 -12.90 -8.15
N ARG A 3 -6.65 -13.26 -8.46
CA ARG A 3 -5.56 -12.30 -8.72
C ARG A 3 -5.97 -11.23 -9.74
N ASP A 4 -6.55 -11.65 -10.87
CA ASP A 4 -6.97 -10.70 -11.91
C ASP A 4 -8.02 -9.70 -11.42
N LYS A 5 -8.93 -10.14 -10.54
CA LYS A 5 -9.91 -9.23 -9.92
C LYS A 5 -9.20 -8.23 -9.00
N ARG A 6 -8.22 -8.67 -8.20
CA ARG A 6 -7.46 -7.79 -7.30
C ARG A 6 -6.64 -6.76 -8.08
N LEU A 7 -5.90 -7.20 -9.09
CA LEU A 7 -5.15 -6.30 -9.97
C LEU A 7 -6.08 -5.28 -10.67
N ALA A 8 -7.25 -5.73 -11.13
CA ALA A 8 -8.24 -4.83 -11.72
C ALA A 8 -8.78 -3.81 -10.70
N LEU A 9 -9.01 -4.23 -9.44
CA LEU A 9 -9.42 -3.35 -8.35
C LEU A 9 -8.34 -2.30 -8.06
N PHE A 10 -7.10 -2.72 -7.82
CA PHE A 10 -5.97 -1.83 -7.54
C PHE A 10 -5.81 -0.81 -8.66
N LYS A 11 -5.76 -1.27 -9.90
CA LYS A 11 -5.57 -0.41 -11.05
C LYS A 11 -6.71 0.60 -11.21
N ARG A 12 -7.97 0.17 -11.02
CA ARG A 12 -9.15 1.05 -11.12
C ARG A 12 -9.06 2.19 -10.11
N ASP A 13 -8.76 1.88 -8.85
CA ASP A 13 -8.80 2.89 -7.79
C ASP A 13 -7.53 3.77 -7.80
N LEU A 14 -6.36 3.22 -8.15
CA LEU A 14 -5.18 4.02 -8.44
C LEU A 14 -5.41 4.98 -9.61
N GLN A 15 -6.06 4.51 -10.69
CA GLN A 15 -6.41 5.36 -11.82
C GLN A 15 -7.37 6.48 -11.43
N ALA A 16 -8.34 6.20 -10.54
CA ALA A 16 -9.27 7.18 -10.02
C ALA A 16 -8.58 8.19 -9.08
N LEU A 17 -7.50 7.79 -8.41
CA LEU A 17 -6.72 8.67 -7.53
C LEU A 17 -5.82 9.65 -8.32
N MET A 18 -5.25 9.22 -9.45
CA MET A 18 -4.27 10.04 -10.21
C MET A 18 -4.68 11.48 -10.57
N PRO A 19 -5.95 11.79 -10.91
CA PRO A 19 -6.34 13.17 -11.20
C PRO A 19 -6.60 14.02 -9.94
N GLU A 20 -6.64 13.40 -8.76
CA GLU A 20 -7.11 14.06 -7.54
C GLU A 20 -5.96 14.63 -6.69
N GLU A 21 -6.22 15.79 -6.10
CA GLU A 21 -5.31 16.47 -5.19
C GLU A 21 -5.80 16.31 -3.74
N ASP A 22 -4.87 16.16 -2.80
CA ASP A 22 -5.18 15.96 -1.37
C ASP A 22 -6.12 14.77 -1.14
N ALA A 23 -5.89 13.70 -1.89
CA ALA A 23 -6.73 12.52 -1.90
C ALA A 23 -5.93 11.25 -1.58
N ILE A 24 -6.62 10.24 -1.04
CA ILE A 24 -6.03 8.97 -0.65
C ILE A 24 -6.89 7.78 -1.10
N VAL A 25 -6.24 6.64 -1.32
CA VAL A 25 -6.90 5.33 -1.40
C VAL A 25 -6.15 4.35 -0.49
N ILE A 26 -6.90 3.53 0.24
CA ILE A 26 -6.36 2.50 1.11
C ILE A 26 -6.84 1.15 0.60
N PHE A 27 -5.91 0.23 0.41
CA PHE A 27 -6.20 -1.18 0.18
C PHE A 27 -5.82 -1.96 1.44
N ASN A 28 -6.73 -2.76 1.99
CA ASN A 28 -6.47 -3.62 3.14
C ASN A 28 -6.94 -5.06 2.89
N LEU A 29 -6.36 -6.01 3.61
CA LEU A 29 -6.92 -7.36 3.64
C LEU A 29 -8.30 -7.31 4.31
N ALA A 30 -9.32 -7.96 3.72
CA ALA A 30 -10.71 -7.88 4.21
C ALA A 30 -10.95 -8.45 5.62
N HIS A 31 -9.94 -9.11 6.20
CA HIS A 31 -9.99 -9.69 7.54
C HIS A 31 -8.89 -9.15 8.44
N ASP A 32 -8.13 -8.17 7.96
CA ASP A 32 -7.01 -7.54 8.66
C ASP A 32 -6.84 -6.11 8.14
N GLU A 33 -7.58 -5.17 8.74
CA GLU A 33 -7.50 -3.74 8.46
C GLU A 33 -6.12 -3.15 8.79
N ASP A 34 -5.32 -3.84 9.60
CA ASP A 34 -3.96 -3.42 9.96
C ASP A 34 -2.93 -3.80 8.89
N ALA A 35 -3.26 -4.72 7.98
CA ALA A 35 -2.44 -5.06 6.81
C ALA A 35 -2.90 -4.27 5.58
N PHE A 36 -2.40 -3.04 5.43
CA PHE A 36 -2.79 -2.15 4.34
C PHE A 36 -1.62 -1.60 3.51
N ALA A 37 -1.95 -1.17 2.29
CA ALA A 37 -1.17 -0.27 1.45
C ALA A 37 -2.01 0.97 1.14
N GLN A 38 -1.50 2.14 1.50
CA GLN A 38 -2.13 3.44 1.27
C GLN A 38 -1.38 4.16 0.15
N PHE A 39 -2.12 4.79 -0.74
CA PHE A 39 -1.58 5.70 -1.74
C PHE A 39 -2.18 7.09 -1.53
N SER A 40 -1.35 8.13 -1.55
CA SER A 40 -1.77 9.51 -1.31
C SER A 40 -1.13 10.49 -2.30
N HIS A 41 -1.93 11.45 -2.76
CA HIS A 41 -1.45 12.64 -3.45
C HIS A 41 -1.31 13.78 -2.44
N LEU A 42 -0.07 14.04 -2.01
CA LEU A 42 0.23 15.06 -1.00
C LEU A 42 0.10 16.50 -1.52
N GLY A 43 -0.01 16.69 -2.84
CA GLY A 43 -0.22 17.99 -3.44
C GLY A 43 -0.06 18.02 -4.97
N PRO A 44 -0.36 19.17 -5.59
CA PRO A 44 -0.23 19.34 -7.04
C PRO A 44 1.21 19.14 -7.50
N GLY A 45 1.42 18.26 -8.48
CA GLY A 45 2.75 17.98 -9.05
C GLY A 45 3.68 17.13 -8.17
N GLU A 46 3.26 16.77 -6.95
CA GLU A 46 4.02 15.90 -6.05
C GLU A 46 3.92 14.43 -6.49
N PRO A 47 4.95 13.60 -6.19
CA PRO A 47 4.89 12.17 -6.46
C PRO A 47 3.74 11.51 -5.69
N LEU A 48 3.26 10.39 -6.23
CA LEU A 48 2.34 9.52 -5.51
C LEU A 48 3.12 8.85 -4.38
N LEU A 49 2.73 9.12 -3.13
CA LEU A 49 3.31 8.44 -1.97
C LEU A 49 2.56 7.13 -1.75
N CYS A 50 3.29 6.02 -1.60
CA CYS A 50 2.74 4.77 -1.10
C CYS A 50 3.31 4.46 0.27
N GLU A 51 2.44 4.25 1.24
CA GLU A 51 2.78 3.80 2.58
C GLU A 51 2.26 2.39 2.79
N VAL A 52 3.09 1.50 3.32
CA VAL A 52 2.67 0.16 3.73
C VAL A 52 2.57 0.14 5.23
N SER A 53 1.46 -0.38 5.74
CA SER A 53 1.18 -0.41 7.17
C SER A 53 2.33 -1.01 7.95
N ASN A 54 2.74 -0.26 8.96
CA ASN A 54 3.55 -0.73 10.07
C ASN A 54 2.81 -0.49 11.39
N ARG A 55 1.48 -0.34 11.33
CA ARG A 55 0.71 0.49 12.25
C ARG A 55 1.18 0.34 13.69
N SER A 56 1.72 1.43 14.19
CA SER A 56 2.02 1.70 15.59
C SER A 56 1.03 2.73 16.17
N GLU A 57 -0.17 2.84 15.60
CA GLU A 57 -1.23 3.69 16.16
C GLU A 57 -1.97 2.87 17.22
N GLY A 58 -1.32 2.72 18.36
CA GLY A 58 -1.78 1.94 19.50
C GLY A 58 -0.61 1.27 20.20
N LEU A 59 -0.56 1.32 21.53
CA LEU A 59 0.51 0.72 22.35
C LEU A 59 0.71 -0.80 22.11
N ASN A 60 -0.19 -1.46 21.37
CA ASN A 60 -0.25 -2.91 21.19
C ASN A 60 -0.39 -3.39 19.73
N ALA A 61 -0.29 -2.52 18.72
CA ALA A 61 -0.41 -2.96 17.33
C ALA A 61 0.85 -3.74 16.86
N PRO A 62 0.70 -4.86 16.15
CA PRO A 62 1.82 -5.72 15.76
C PRO A 62 2.71 -5.02 14.73
N ARG A 63 3.97 -4.76 15.14
CA ARG A 63 4.98 -4.18 14.26
C ARG A 63 5.34 -5.13 13.12
N LEU A 64 5.75 -4.57 11.98
CA LEU A 64 6.37 -5.36 10.93
C LEU A 64 7.59 -6.10 11.49
N ASN A 65 7.63 -7.41 11.27
CA ASN A 65 8.75 -8.23 11.70
C ASN A 65 9.97 -8.03 10.78
N VAL A 66 11.13 -8.56 11.19
CA VAL A 66 12.40 -8.39 10.47
C VAL A 66 12.33 -8.89 9.02
N GLN A 67 11.57 -9.97 8.76
CA GLN A 67 11.41 -10.53 7.42
C GLN A 67 10.58 -9.60 6.53
N GLN A 68 9.48 -9.06 7.05
CA GLN A 68 8.61 -8.12 6.35
C GLN A 68 9.37 -6.83 5.99
N VAL A 69 10.14 -6.29 6.94
CA VAL A 69 11.00 -5.13 6.72
C VAL A 69 12.05 -5.41 5.63
N ALA A 70 12.67 -6.59 5.63
CA ALA A 70 13.64 -6.96 4.60
C ALA A 70 13.01 -7.07 3.21
N GLN A 71 11.79 -7.60 3.11
CA GLN A 71 11.05 -7.69 1.85
C GLN A 71 10.66 -6.31 1.32
N LEU A 72 10.14 -5.42 2.17
CA LEU A 72 9.84 -4.04 1.77
C LEU A 72 11.09 -3.29 1.31
N ARG A 73 12.23 -3.47 2.01
CA ARG A 73 13.51 -2.90 1.57
C ARG A 73 13.95 -3.44 0.21
N ALA A 74 13.74 -4.72 -0.07
CA ALA A 74 14.05 -5.32 -1.37
C ALA A 74 13.15 -4.78 -2.50
N LEU A 75 11.93 -4.35 -2.17
CA LEU A 75 11.00 -3.63 -3.07
C LEU A 75 11.35 -2.14 -3.24
N GLY A 76 12.35 -1.64 -2.51
CA GLY A 76 12.80 -0.26 -2.58
C GLY A 76 12.05 0.70 -1.65
N TYR A 77 11.28 0.19 -0.68
CA TYR A 77 10.68 1.04 0.35
C TYR A 77 11.75 1.61 1.29
N ALA A 78 11.64 2.90 1.57
CA ALA A 78 12.34 3.55 2.67
C ALA A 78 11.75 3.05 3.99
N ILE A 79 12.61 2.54 4.87
CA ILE A 79 12.19 2.07 6.20
C ILE A 79 12.58 3.14 7.23
N PRO A 80 11.64 3.94 7.76
CA PRO A 80 11.95 5.05 8.66
C PRO A 80 12.63 4.55 9.95
N SER A 81 13.55 5.34 10.50
CA SER A 81 14.20 5.07 11.78
C SER A 81 13.86 6.18 12.78
N PRO A 82 13.25 5.87 13.93
CA PRO A 82 12.95 4.53 14.43
C PRO A 82 11.78 3.87 13.67
N HIS A 83 11.90 2.56 13.42
CA HIS A 83 10.92 1.73 12.69
C HIS A 83 9.52 1.64 13.32
N HIS A 84 9.19 2.44 14.33
CA HIS A 84 7.90 2.41 15.03
C HIS A 84 7.26 3.79 15.15
N GLN A 85 7.80 4.77 14.41
CA GLN A 85 7.30 6.15 14.44
C GLN A 85 6.64 6.56 13.11
N ALA A 86 6.85 5.78 12.05
CA ALA A 86 6.27 6.02 10.74
C ALA A 86 6.17 4.71 9.95
N ASN A 87 5.32 4.72 8.91
CA ASN A 87 5.19 3.61 7.98
C ASN A 87 6.37 3.59 6.99
N PRO A 88 6.83 2.39 6.58
CA PRO A 88 7.61 2.25 5.36
C PRO A 88 6.90 2.90 4.19
N HIS A 89 7.65 3.64 3.39
CA HIS A 89 7.08 4.39 2.28
C HIS A 89 7.95 4.34 1.04
N LYS A 90 7.33 4.61 -0.11
CA LYS A 90 7.98 4.71 -1.41
C LYS A 90 7.24 5.75 -2.24
N GLU A 91 8.01 6.58 -2.94
CA GLU A 91 7.48 7.61 -3.83
C GLU A 91 7.49 7.10 -5.27
N TYR A 92 6.42 7.38 -6.00
CA TYR A 92 6.30 7.07 -7.42
C TYR A 92 6.11 8.35 -8.22
N PRO A 93 6.83 8.52 -9.35
CA PRO A 93 6.62 9.66 -10.23
C PRO A 93 5.16 9.76 -10.69
N GLN A 94 4.67 10.98 -10.87
CA GLN A 94 3.36 11.20 -11.47
C GLN A 94 3.27 10.54 -12.86
N GLY A 95 2.15 9.90 -13.14
CA GLY A 95 1.95 9.15 -14.39
C GLY A 95 2.75 7.85 -14.49
N GLY A 96 3.17 7.28 -13.35
CA GLY A 96 3.78 5.96 -13.29
C GLY A 96 2.90 4.85 -13.87
N ASP A 97 3.51 3.71 -14.18
CA ASP A 97 2.80 2.55 -14.73
C ASP A 97 1.85 1.95 -13.68
N LEU A 98 0.56 2.27 -13.81
CA LEU A 98 -0.50 1.76 -12.93
C LEU A 98 -0.57 0.22 -12.91
N GLY A 99 -0.18 -0.45 -14.00
CA GLY A 99 -0.07 -1.90 -14.03
C GLY A 99 1.04 -2.39 -13.11
N ALA A 100 2.21 -1.75 -13.16
CA ALA A 100 3.32 -2.06 -12.27
C ALA A 100 2.98 -1.79 -10.80
N LEU A 101 2.27 -0.68 -10.50
CA LEU A 101 1.81 -0.38 -9.14
C LEU A 101 0.83 -1.42 -8.60
N ALA A 102 -0.13 -1.85 -9.43
CA ALA A 102 -1.08 -2.90 -9.06
C ALA A 102 -0.37 -4.24 -8.77
N GLU A 103 0.63 -4.59 -9.59
CA GLU A 103 1.45 -5.79 -9.39
C GLU A 103 2.31 -5.70 -8.12
N GLU A 104 2.91 -4.55 -7.86
CA GLU A 104 3.68 -4.33 -6.62
C GLU A 104 2.75 -4.41 -5.40
N THR A 105 1.52 -3.91 -5.50
CA THR A 105 0.50 -4.00 -4.43
C THR A 105 0.11 -5.46 -4.14
N GLU A 106 -0.14 -6.27 -5.18
CA GLU A 106 -0.35 -7.72 -5.04
C GLU A 106 0.87 -8.39 -4.39
N GLN A 107 2.09 -8.01 -4.81
CA GLN A 107 3.32 -8.56 -4.26
C GLN A 107 3.49 -8.22 -2.77
N ILE A 108 3.12 -7.02 -2.34
CA ILE A 108 3.13 -6.61 -0.93
C ILE A 108 2.21 -7.53 -0.11
N PHE A 109 0.95 -7.69 -0.51
CA PHE A 109 0.02 -8.55 0.23
C PHE A 109 0.47 -10.01 0.27
N ARG A 110 0.94 -10.56 -0.85
CA ARG A 110 1.37 -11.96 -0.94
C ARG A 110 2.68 -12.24 -0.21
N SER A 111 3.66 -11.35 -0.36
CA SER A 111 5.02 -11.60 0.10
C SER A 111 5.28 -11.01 1.48
N VAL A 112 4.84 -9.77 1.73
CA VAL A 112 5.06 -9.06 3.00
C VAL A 112 4.02 -9.48 4.03
N PHE A 113 2.73 -9.47 3.67
CA PHE A 113 1.67 -9.86 4.62
C PHE A 113 1.34 -11.35 4.58
N GLY A 114 1.91 -12.11 3.64
CA GLY A 114 1.71 -13.56 3.58
C GLY A 114 0.28 -13.98 3.23
N ALA A 115 -0.48 -13.12 2.56
CA ALA A 115 -1.87 -13.39 2.20
C ALA A 115 -2.00 -14.67 1.35
N PRO A 116 -3.04 -15.51 1.54
CA PRO A 116 -3.27 -16.73 0.76
C PRO A 116 -3.62 -16.40 -0.71
N GLU A 117 -3.70 -17.39 -1.61
CA GLU A 117 -3.84 -17.11 -3.07
C GLU A 117 -5.20 -16.46 -3.42
N ASP A 118 -6.22 -16.87 -2.69
CA ASP A 118 -7.61 -16.51 -2.85
C ASP A 118 -8.03 -15.37 -1.91
N TYR A 119 -7.08 -14.66 -1.30
CA TYR A 119 -7.37 -13.57 -0.38
C TYR A 119 -8.31 -12.51 -0.98
N GLU A 120 -9.10 -11.91 -0.09
CA GLU A 120 -10.01 -10.80 -0.38
C GLU A 120 -9.34 -9.48 0.00
N VAL A 121 -9.63 -8.44 -0.77
CA VAL A 121 -9.13 -7.08 -0.54
C VAL A 121 -10.30 -6.14 -0.50
N GLU A 122 -10.29 -5.27 0.50
CA GLU A 122 -11.17 -4.12 0.58
C GLU A 122 -10.43 -2.87 0.11
N SER A 123 -11.18 -1.98 -0.53
CA SER A 123 -10.71 -0.68 -0.96
C SER A 123 -11.62 0.36 -0.33
N SER A 124 -11.03 1.41 0.23
CA SER A 124 -11.78 2.57 0.71
C SER A 124 -12.46 3.34 -0.43
N GLY A 125 -12.06 3.10 -1.68
CA GLY A 125 -12.23 4.06 -2.76
C GLY A 125 -11.37 5.31 -2.54
N VAL A 126 -11.46 6.28 -3.46
CA VAL A 126 -10.78 7.57 -3.31
C VAL A 126 -11.51 8.42 -2.26
N MET A 127 -10.75 8.92 -1.28
CA MET A 127 -11.22 9.76 -0.18
C MET A 127 -10.49 11.11 -0.17
N TRP A 128 -11.12 12.15 0.38
CA TRP A 128 -10.67 13.55 0.48
C TRP A 128 -10.76 14.02 1.93
#